data_AF-A0A822AKY3-F1
#
_entry.id   AF-A0A822AKY3-F1
#
_cell.length_a   1.000
_cell.length_b   1.000
_cell.length_c   1.000
_cell.angle_alpha   90.00
_cell.angle_beta   90.00
_cell.angle_gamma   90.00
#
_symmetry.space_group_name_H-M   'P 1'
#
loop_
_entity.id
_entity.type
_entity.pdbx_description
1 polymer ?
#
loop_
_entity_poly.entity_id
_entity_poly.type
_entity_poly.pdbx_seq_one_letter_code
_entity_poly.pdbx_strand_id
1 'polypeptide(L)'
;MSKQIESEQEYNQHKQEHAQEPAHLLFVTCLLPNEQYLSVLNIVLNRTNDSEIIVKSKERLIFHVGFRHFSSSPIYSQHSNSDKHKFERFFRPRQTLVATCFDPITYPS
;
A
#
# COMPACT_ATOMS: atom_id res chain seq x y z
N MET A 1 1.74 42.28 -34.47
CA MET A 1 1.49 42.77 -33.09
C MET A 1 0.76 41.72 -32.25
N SER A 2 -0.24 41.00 -32.81
CA SER A 2 -1.01 39.96 -32.11
C SER A 2 -0.21 38.70 -31.72
N LYS A 3 0.75 38.27 -32.55
CA LYS A 3 1.54 37.04 -32.31
C LYS A 3 2.43 37.05 -31.06
N GLN A 4 2.82 38.23 -30.57
CA GLN A 4 3.66 38.35 -29.37
C GLN A 4 2.84 38.19 -28.08
N ILE A 5 1.55 38.52 -28.14
CA ILE A 5 0.63 38.40 -27.01
C ILE A 5 0.28 36.91 -26.77
N GLU A 6 0.11 36.14 -27.86
CA GLU A 6 -0.16 34.70 -27.79
C GLU A 6 1.00 33.92 -27.14
N SER A 7 2.26 34.24 -27.48
CA SER A 7 3.43 33.58 -26.87
C SER A 7 3.62 33.90 -25.38
N GLU A 8 3.26 35.11 -24.94
CA GLU A 8 3.30 35.47 -23.52
C GLU A 8 2.16 34.80 -22.74
N GLN A 9 1.00 34.59 -23.36
CA GLN A 9 -0.11 33.88 -22.75
C GLN A 9 0.20 32.39 -22.58
N GLU A 10 0.80 31.75 -23.58
CA GLU A 10 1.28 30.35 -23.49
C GLU A 10 2.35 30.19 -22.41
N TYR A 11 3.30 31.13 -22.31
CA TYR A 11 4.31 31.13 -21.25
C TYR A 11 3.71 31.27 -19.84
N ASN A 12 2.75 32.18 -19.67
CA ASN A 12 2.08 32.37 -18.38
C ASN A 12 1.18 31.19 -18.01
N GLN A 13 0.60 30.50 -19.00
CA GLN A 13 -0.18 29.29 -18.80
C GLN A 13 0.69 28.10 -18.34
N HIS A 14 1.85 27.88 -18.99
CA HIS A 14 2.81 26.86 -18.54
C HIS A 14 3.39 27.15 -17.14
N LYS A 15 3.58 28.43 -16.79
CA LYS A 15 4.05 28.82 -15.45
C LYS A 15 2.99 28.59 -14.37
N GLN A 16 1.70 28.70 -14.70
CA GLN A 16 0.59 28.38 -13.80
C GLN A 16 0.42 26.86 -13.60
N GLU A 17 0.63 26.05 -14.63
CA GLU A 17 0.62 24.57 -14.54
C GLU A 17 1.69 24.07 -13.56
N HIS A 18 2.91 24.60 -13.63
CA HIS A 18 3.98 24.24 -12.69
C HIS A 18 3.82 24.79 -11.26
N ALA A 19 3.04 25.86 -11.08
CA ALA A 19 2.74 26.40 -9.75
C ALA A 19 1.70 25.56 -8.98
N GLN A 20 1.01 24.65 -9.68
CA GLN A 20 0.02 23.71 -9.16
C GLN A 20 0.55 22.28 -9.02
N GLU A 21 1.87 22.08 -9.05
CA GLU A 21 2.47 20.82 -8.60
C GLU A 21 2.31 20.73 -7.07
N PRO A 22 1.57 19.73 -6.54
CA PRO A 22 1.40 19.58 -5.11
C PRO A 22 2.79 19.37 -4.48
N ALA A 23 3.14 20.20 -3.48
CA ALA A 23 4.40 20.06 -2.78
C ALA A 23 4.55 18.63 -2.23
N HIS A 24 5.49 17.86 -2.79
CA HIS A 24 5.75 16.50 -2.34
C HIS A 24 6.41 16.54 -0.96
N LEU A 25 5.67 16.09 0.06
CA LEU A 25 6.17 15.97 1.42
C LEU A 25 7.19 14.84 1.50
N LEU A 26 8.40 15.15 2.00
CA LEU A 26 9.43 14.16 2.26
C LEU A 26 9.38 13.72 3.72
N PHE A 27 9.23 12.42 3.95
CA PHE A 27 9.31 11.80 5.27
C PHE A 27 10.62 11.02 5.39
N VAL A 28 11.32 11.20 6.50
CA VAL A 28 12.57 10.47 6.81
C VAL A 28 12.39 9.76 8.14
N THR A 29 12.74 8.48 8.18
CA THR A 29 12.58 7.63 9.36
C THR A 29 13.85 6.83 9.57
N CYS A 30 14.16 6.50 10.83
CA CYS A 30 15.21 5.56 11.18
C CYS A 30 14.61 4.14 11.26
N LEU A 31 15.32 3.15 10.75
CA LEU A 31 14.92 1.75 10.87
C LEU A 31 15.33 1.19 12.23
N LEU A 32 14.46 0.37 12.82
CA LEU A 32 14.80 -0.41 14.01
C LEU A 32 15.72 -1.59 13.61
N PRO A 33 16.45 -2.20 14.57
CA PRO A 33 17.29 -3.36 14.27
C PRO A 33 16.51 -4.43 13.48
N ASN A 34 17.15 -5.03 12.49
CA ASN A 34 16.57 -6.08 11.63
C ASN A 34 15.47 -5.65 10.67
N GLU A 35 14.92 -4.43 10.73
CA GLU A 35 13.93 -3.98 9.76
C GLU A 35 14.48 -3.86 8.33
N GLN A 36 15.82 -3.84 8.18
CA GLN A 36 16.49 -3.92 6.87
C GLN A 36 16.39 -5.31 6.21
N TYR A 37 16.04 -6.36 6.95
CA TYR A 37 15.98 -7.72 6.43
C TYR A 37 14.56 -8.10 5.98
N LEU A 38 14.49 -9.13 5.14
CA LEU A 38 13.24 -9.75 4.69
C LEU A 38 12.93 -10.98 5.53
N SER A 39 11.65 -11.23 5.78
CA SER A 39 11.17 -12.46 6.40
C SER A 39 9.79 -12.83 5.92
N VAL A 40 9.27 -13.98 6.38
CA VAL A 40 7.86 -14.29 6.23
C VAL A 40 7.06 -13.51 7.27
N LEU A 41 6.20 -12.61 6.80
CA LEU A 41 5.28 -11.85 7.64
C LEU A 41 3.92 -12.55 7.67
N ASN A 42 3.31 -12.60 8.86
CA ASN A 42 1.93 -13.03 9.05
C ASN A 42 1.12 -11.85 9.59
N ILE A 43 0.28 -11.26 8.74
CA ILE A 43 -0.43 -10.01 9.02
C ILE A 43 -1.92 -10.33 9.18
N VAL A 44 -2.52 -9.98 10.31
CA VAL A 44 -3.96 -10.08 10.49
C VAL A 44 -4.63 -8.97 9.69
N LEU A 45 -5.43 -9.34 8.69
CA LEU A 45 -6.22 -8.41 7.90
C LEU A 45 -7.68 -8.46 8.35
N ASN A 46 -8.24 -7.29 8.62
CA ASN A 46 -9.67 -7.11 8.87
C ASN A 46 -10.25 -6.24 7.76
N ARG A 47 -11.30 -6.72 7.09
CA ARG A 47 -11.92 -6.00 5.97
C ARG A 47 -12.95 -5.00 6.47
N THR A 48 -12.81 -3.73 6.08
CA THR A 48 -13.83 -2.70 6.30
C THR A 48 -15.10 -3.02 5.50
N ASN A 49 -16.25 -2.55 5.99
CA ASN A 49 -17.57 -2.81 5.39
C ASN A 49 -17.82 -2.09 4.06
N ASP A 50 -16.95 -1.18 3.66
CA ASP A 50 -17.18 -0.25 2.54
C ASP A 50 -16.92 -0.87 1.16
N SER A 51 -16.24 -2.02 1.12
CA SER A 51 -15.88 -2.69 -0.14
C SER A 51 -16.42 -4.11 -0.18
N GLU A 52 -17.21 -4.42 -1.20
CA GLU A 52 -17.69 -5.78 -1.49
C GLU A 52 -16.75 -6.59 -2.40
N ILE A 53 -15.68 -5.97 -2.91
CA ILE A 53 -14.69 -6.63 -3.77
C ILE A 53 -14.02 -7.79 -3.02
N ILE A 54 -14.09 -8.96 -3.64
CA ILE A 54 -13.41 -10.17 -3.18
C ILE A 54 -12.01 -10.18 -3.80
N VAL A 55 -10.97 -10.26 -2.96
CA VAL A 55 -9.58 -10.33 -3.43
C VAL A 55 -9.11 -11.78 -3.44
N LYS A 56 -8.51 -12.24 -4.53
CA LYS A 56 -8.00 -13.61 -4.62
C LYS A 56 -6.66 -13.75 -3.89
N SER A 57 -6.40 -14.95 -3.38
CA SER A 57 -5.07 -15.33 -2.90
C SER A 57 -4.04 -15.21 -4.04
N LYS A 58 -2.83 -14.74 -3.71
CA LYS A 58 -1.73 -14.40 -4.64
C LYS A 58 -1.99 -13.22 -5.57
N GLU A 59 -3.07 -12.49 -5.35
CA GLU A 59 -3.30 -11.21 -6.04
C GLU A 59 -2.42 -10.13 -5.40
N ARG A 60 -1.91 -9.20 -6.23
CA ARG A 60 -1.00 -8.15 -5.78
C ARG A 60 -1.76 -7.12 -4.93
N LEU A 61 -1.31 -6.92 -3.71
CA LEU A 61 -1.77 -5.90 -2.78
C LEU A 61 -0.65 -4.93 -2.45
N ILE A 62 -1.04 -3.70 -2.13
CA ILE A 62 -0.13 -2.69 -1.58
C ILE A 62 -0.40 -2.62 -0.08
N PHE A 63 0.63 -2.91 0.71
CA PHE A 63 0.61 -2.85 2.16
C PHE A 63 1.20 -1.53 2.60
N HIS A 64 0.51 -0.88 3.54
CA HIS A 64 1.05 0.24 4.29
C HIS A 64 1.20 -0.21 5.74
N VAL A 65 2.44 -0.42 6.17
CA VAL A 65 2.74 -0.90 7.53
C VAL A 65 3.84 -0.02 8.12
N GLY A 66 3.52 0.66 9.22
CA GLY A 66 4.40 1.68 9.79
C GLY A 66 4.69 2.79 8.77
N PHE A 67 5.97 2.96 8.43
CA PHE A 67 6.44 3.97 7.47
C PHE A 67 6.77 3.40 6.09
N ARG A 68 6.53 2.11 5.85
CA ARG A 68 6.86 1.45 4.58
C ARG A 68 5.61 1.11 3.78
N HIS A 69 5.67 1.44 2.49
CA HIS A 69 4.78 0.89 1.47
C HIS A 69 5.52 -0.21 0.72
N PHE A 70 4.93 -1.38 0.64
CA PHE A 70 5.45 -2.46 -0.19
C PHE A 70 4.31 -3.17 -0.89
N SER A 71 4.65 -3.84 -1.99
CA SER A 71 3.70 -4.54 -2.83
C SER A 71 3.97 -6.03 -2.79
N SER A 72 2.96 -6.83 -2.46
CA SER A 72 3.13 -8.26 -2.30
C SER A 72 1.91 -9.05 -2.76
N SER A 73 2.11 -10.33 -3.04
CA SER A 73 1.06 -11.26 -3.48
C SER A 73 0.82 -12.31 -2.39
N PRO A 74 0.14 -11.95 -1.29
CA PRO A 74 0.03 -12.82 -0.13
C PRO A 74 -0.81 -14.07 -0.38
N ILE A 75 -0.58 -15.11 0.41
CA ILE A 75 -1.55 -16.18 0.60
C ILE A 75 -2.39 -15.91 1.85
N TYR A 76 -3.60 -16.45 1.91
CA TYR A 76 -4.49 -16.25 3.04
C TYR A 76 -4.70 -17.53 3.84
N SER A 77 -4.84 -17.39 5.16
CA SER A 77 -5.22 -18.46 6.05
C SER A 77 -6.25 -17.99 7.10
N GLN A 78 -7.00 -18.95 7.63
CA GLN A 78 -8.02 -18.68 8.64
C GLN A 78 -7.37 -18.15 9.94
N HIS A 79 -7.91 -17.04 10.44
CA HIS A 79 -7.57 -16.52 11.76
C HIS A 79 -8.40 -17.25 12.83
N SER A 80 -7.80 -18.23 13.51
CA SER A 80 -8.44 -19.02 14.56
C SER A 80 -7.41 -19.45 15.61
N ASN A 81 -7.85 -19.80 16.82
CA ASN A 81 -7.00 -20.27 17.92
C ASN A 81 -6.65 -21.77 17.81
N SER A 82 -6.60 -22.32 16.59
CA SER A 82 -6.31 -23.73 16.36
C SER A 82 -4.86 -23.91 15.91
N ASP A 83 -4.26 -25.08 16.18
CA ASP A 83 -2.93 -25.43 15.69
C ASP A 83 -2.84 -25.54 14.16
N LYS A 84 -3.99 -25.68 13.48
CA LYS A 84 -4.07 -25.78 12.03
C LYS A 84 -4.83 -24.59 11.47
N HIS A 85 -4.19 -23.85 10.58
CA HIS A 85 -4.80 -22.74 9.88
C HIS A 85 -5.14 -23.14 8.45
N LYS A 86 -6.44 -23.13 8.13
CA LYS A 86 -6.93 -23.51 6.81
C LYS A 86 -6.55 -22.44 5.79
N PHE A 87 -6.06 -22.86 4.63
CA PHE A 87 -5.84 -21.95 3.50
C PHE A 87 -7.15 -21.38 2.97
N GLU A 88 -7.18 -20.07 2.76
CA GLU A 88 -8.30 -19.34 2.19
C GLU A 88 -7.98 -18.87 0.76
N ARG A 89 -8.88 -19.19 -0.17
CA ARG A 89 -8.70 -18.82 -1.60
C ARG A 89 -8.99 -17.36 -1.87
N PHE A 90 -9.80 -16.73 -1.02
CA PHE A 90 -10.38 -15.41 -1.23
C PHE A 90 -10.46 -14.65 0.08
N PHE A 91 -10.13 -13.36 0.04
CA PHE A 91 -10.40 -12.41 1.11
C PHE A 91 -11.77 -11.79 0.86
N ARG A 92 -12.75 -12.18 1.68
CA ARG A 92 -14.15 -11.76 1.51
C ARG A 92 -14.45 -10.51 2.35
N PRO A 93 -15.50 -9.75 1.99
CA PRO A 93 -16.05 -8.70 2.84
C PRO A 93 -16.40 -9.25 4.23
N ARG A 94 -16.24 -8.43 5.27
CA ARG A 94 -16.59 -8.77 6.67
C ARG A 94 -15.86 -9.98 7.25
N GLN A 95 -14.71 -10.33 6.68
CA GLN A 95 -13.88 -11.43 7.15
C GLN A 95 -12.61 -10.90 7.80
N THR A 96 -12.16 -11.59 8.84
CA THR A 96 -10.80 -11.47 9.37
C THR A 96 -10.01 -12.71 8.96
N LEU A 97 -8.81 -12.51 8.43
CA LEU A 97 -7.90 -13.59 8.03
C LEU A 97 -6.44 -13.20 8.27
N VAL A 98 -5.54 -14.15 8.10
CA VAL A 98 -4.10 -13.88 8.12
C VAL A 98 -3.57 -13.89 6.69
N ALA A 99 -2.89 -12.82 6.30
CA ALA A 99 -2.12 -12.73 5.07
C ALA A 99 -0.66 -13.08 5.35
N THR A 100 -0.13 -14.04 4.59
CA THR A 100 1.26 -14.48 4.69
C THR A 100 2.02 -14.08 3.43
N CYS A 101 3.15 -13.37 3.59
CA CYS A 101 3.96 -12.84 2.51
C CYS A 101 5.45 -12.76 2.88
N PHE A 102 6.34 -12.59 1.90
CA PHE A 102 7.79 -12.50 2.12
C PHE A 102 8.27 -11.09 1.82
N ASP A 103 8.45 -10.27 2.86
CA ASP A 103 8.55 -8.81 2.79
C ASP A 103 9.39 -8.25 3.97
N PRO A 104 9.72 -6.94 3.99
CA PRO A 104 10.57 -6.35 5.04
C PRO A 104 10.03 -6.50 6.46
N ILE A 105 10.89 -6.94 7.38
CA ILE A 105 10.55 -7.18 8.79
C ILE A 105 9.94 -5.93 9.40
N THR A 106 8.76 -6.09 9.98
CA THR A 106 8.09 -5.04 10.72
C THR A 106 7.85 -5.52 12.15
N TYR A 107 8.11 -4.65 13.13
CA TYR A 107 7.87 -4.98 14.53
C TYR A 107 6.37 -5.05 14.82
N PRO A 108 5.91 -6.08 15.57
CA PRO A 108 4.51 -6.16 15.98
C PRO A 108 4.17 -5.02 16.93
N SER A 109 2.99 -4.44 16.74
CA SER A 109 2.37 -3.41 17.58
C SER A 109 1.46 -4.02 18.63
#